data_AF-A0A5C5CVS8-F1
#
_entry.id   AF-A0A5C5CVS8-F1
#
_cell.length_a   1.000
_cell.length_b   1.000
_cell.length_c   1.000
_cell.angle_alpha   90.00
_cell.angle_beta   90.00
_cell.angle_gamma   90.00
#
_symmetry.space_group_name_H-M   'P 1'
#
loop_
_entity.id
_entity.type
_entity.pdbx_description
1 polymer ?
#
loop_
_entity_poly.entity_id
_entity_poly.type
_entity_poly.pdbx_seq_one_letter_code
_entity_poly.pdbx_strand_id
1 'polypeptide(L)'
;MSFPIRNSASPRTLLAGIILACGIALPAAAASSFDIALADQSDFLPRPGARAVADEGNNPSPIPAPGALPRAVPRVSPDNAPAPAASSKPMPEIHRDFDKLPEPVRLTRERMLEAARSGDIEKLRPLLGAEDKATQLSLEDHEEDVIDFLKSLSGDEAGREVLAIIVDLLDTGYVHLNAGKDDEVYVWPYFYAMPLDRLTPPQIVELFEIVTAGDFEDMKKAGGYIFYSIGIGPDGSWRFFTAGE
;
A
#
# COMPACT_ATOMS: atom_id res chain seq x y z
N MET A 1 26.71 -41.31 45.82
CA MET A 1 25.39 -41.37 46.47
C MET A 1 24.38 -41.70 45.39
N SER A 2 24.07 -42.98 45.26
CA SER A 2 23.00 -43.51 44.41
C SER A 2 21.89 -43.96 45.33
N PHE A 3 20.66 -43.51 45.12
CA PHE A 3 19.48 -44.33 45.41
C PHE A 3 18.40 -44.10 44.34
N PRO A 4 17.64 -45.15 43.99
CA PRO A 4 16.95 -45.24 42.70
C PRO A 4 15.45 -45.61 42.85
N ILE A 5 14.77 -45.98 41.74
CA ILE A 5 13.65 -46.98 41.69
C ILE A 5 12.32 -46.48 42.33
N ARG A 6 11.08 -46.61 41.80
CA ARG A 6 10.44 -47.37 40.71
C ARG A 6 8.94 -47.00 40.73
N ASN A 7 8.25 -47.36 39.63
CA ASN A 7 6.87 -47.91 39.58
C ASN A 7 5.68 -47.02 40.01
N SER A 8 4.46 -47.20 39.51
CA SER A 8 3.88 -48.25 38.67
C SER A 8 2.49 -47.81 38.20
N ALA A 9 2.16 -48.22 36.97
CA ALA A 9 0.90 -48.77 36.47
C ALA A 9 -0.46 -48.15 36.89
N SER A 10 -1.27 -47.96 35.84
CA SER A 10 -2.73 -47.89 35.88
C SER A 10 -3.38 -49.14 36.48
N PRO A 11 -4.68 -49.03 36.79
CA PRO A 11 -5.61 -50.04 36.31
C PRO A 11 -6.87 -49.45 35.66
N ARG A 12 -7.42 -50.28 34.77
CA ARG A 12 -8.67 -50.17 34.00
C ARG A 12 -9.86 -50.61 34.85
N THR A 13 -11.05 -50.03 34.63
CA THR A 13 -12.41 -50.67 34.61
C THR A 13 -13.47 -49.54 34.54
N LEU A 14 -14.39 -49.37 33.57
CA LEU A 14 -15.40 -50.22 32.89
C LEU A 14 -16.76 -50.27 33.64
N LEU A 15 -17.79 -49.59 33.11
CA LEU A 15 -19.23 -49.97 33.08
C LEU A 15 -20.06 -48.89 32.31
N ALA A 16 -20.65 -49.23 31.16
CA ALA A 16 -22.10 -49.46 30.91
C ALA A 16 -22.98 -48.21 31.15
N GLY A 17 -23.80 -47.68 30.24
CA GLY A 17 -24.49 -48.24 29.08
C GLY A 17 -26.00 -48.07 29.29
N ILE A 18 -26.64 -47.06 28.66
CA ILE A 18 -28.11 -47.01 28.48
C ILE A 18 -28.42 -46.44 27.10
N ILE A 19 -28.99 -47.32 26.28
CA ILE A 19 -29.64 -47.06 25.00
C ILE A 19 -31.08 -46.64 25.32
N LEU A 20 -31.57 -45.54 24.75
CA LEU A 20 -33.01 -45.36 24.56
C LEU A 20 -33.27 -44.83 23.15
N ALA A 21 -33.71 -45.74 22.30
CA ALA A 21 -34.30 -45.46 20.99
C ALA A 21 -35.78 -45.14 21.18
N CYS A 22 -36.27 -44.08 20.52
CA CYS A 22 -37.65 -43.99 20.06
C CYS A 22 -37.68 -42.98 18.90
N GLY A 23 -37.80 -43.52 17.68
CA GLY A 23 -37.95 -42.72 16.47
C GLY A 23 -39.42 -42.37 16.23
N ILE A 24 -39.67 -41.25 15.55
CA ILE A 24 -40.87 -41.02 14.75
C ILE A 24 -40.49 -40.22 13.49
N ALA A 25 -40.64 -40.92 12.37
CA ALA A 25 -40.92 -40.52 10.98
C ALA A 25 -40.62 -39.10 10.45
N LEU A 26 -39.88 -39.09 9.33
CA LEU A 26 -39.87 -38.06 8.28
C LEU A 26 -41.25 -37.85 7.65
N PRO A 27 -41.49 -36.65 7.08
CA PRO A 27 -41.94 -36.57 5.70
C PRO A 27 -40.98 -35.74 4.83
N ALA A 28 -41.04 -36.05 3.53
CA ALA A 28 -40.13 -35.67 2.48
C ALA A 28 -40.32 -34.24 1.93
N ALA A 29 -39.23 -33.77 1.31
CA ALA A 29 -39.16 -32.91 0.12
C ALA A 29 -39.80 -31.51 0.16
N ALA A 30 -38.95 -30.49 0.17
CA ALA A 30 -38.95 -29.46 -0.88
C ALA A 30 -37.63 -28.66 -0.80
N ALA A 31 -36.79 -28.83 -1.82
CA ALA A 31 -35.73 -27.88 -2.11
C ALA A 31 -36.38 -26.61 -2.66
N SER A 32 -35.94 -25.44 -2.21
CA SER A 32 -36.25 -24.17 -2.86
C SER A 32 -34.98 -23.35 -2.93
N SER A 33 -34.31 -23.49 -4.07
CA SER A 33 -33.34 -22.56 -4.60
C SER A 33 -34.04 -21.21 -4.84
N PHE A 34 -33.48 -20.14 -4.27
CA PHE A 34 -33.80 -18.78 -4.67
C PHE A 34 -32.87 -18.39 -5.82
N ASP A 35 -33.30 -18.74 -7.04
CA ASP A 35 -32.86 -18.09 -8.27
C ASP A 35 -33.68 -16.82 -8.44
N ILE A 36 -33.03 -15.65 -8.32
CA ILE A 36 -33.62 -14.40 -8.82
C ILE A 36 -33.17 -14.28 -10.27
N ALA A 37 -34.07 -14.71 -11.14
CA ALA A 37 -33.98 -14.55 -12.58
C ALA A 37 -34.31 -13.11 -12.97
N LEU A 38 -33.46 -12.60 -13.87
CA LEU A 38 -33.63 -11.42 -14.70
C LEU A 38 -34.95 -11.49 -15.48
N ALA A 39 -35.78 -10.45 -15.43
CA ALA A 39 -36.88 -10.26 -16.38
C ALA A 39 -36.86 -8.83 -16.91
N ASP A 40 -36.62 -8.78 -18.21
CA ASP A 40 -36.59 -7.67 -19.15
C ASP A 40 -38.00 -7.40 -19.72
N GLN A 41 -38.16 -6.22 -20.32
CA GLN A 41 -39.24 -5.75 -21.21
C GLN A 41 -40.63 -5.55 -20.59
N SER A 42 -41.49 -4.66 -21.09
CA SER A 42 -41.52 -3.49 -21.97
C SER A 42 -43.02 -3.23 -22.18
N ASP A 43 -43.40 -2.01 -22.53
CA ASP A 43 -44.69 -1.66 -23.13
C ASP A 43 -45.96 -1.79 -22.28
N PHE A 44 -46.45 -0.65 -21.79
CA PHE A 44 -47.82 -0.23 -22.13
C PHE A 44 -47.99 1.28 -21.90
N LEU A 45 -47.98 2.07 -22.99
CA LEU A 45 -48.62 3.39 -23.05
C LEU A 45 -50.09 3.20 -23.50
N PRO A 46 -51.02 4.13 -23.19
CA PRO A 46 -51.21 5.27 -24.10
C PRO A 46 -51.51 6.62 -23.42
N ARG A 47 -51.05 7.69 -24.10
CA ARG A 47 -51.33 9.13 -23.88
C ARG A 47 -52.71 9.52 -24.46
N PRO A 48 -53.40 10.53 -23.92
CA PRO A 48 -53.62 11.79 -24.68
C PRO A 48 -53.61 13.04 -23.76
N GLY A 49 -53.14 14.24 -24.11
CA GLY A 49 -52.59 14.83 -25.33
C GLY A 49 -52.18 16.30 -25.08
N ALA A 50 -51.26 16.80 -25.92
CA ALA A 50 -50.87 18.18 -26.24
C ALA A 50 -50.51 19.16 -25.08
N ARG A 51 -49.34 19.81 -25.07
CA ARG A 51 -48.77 20.65 -26.14
C ARG A 51 -47.26 20.91 -25.91
N ALA A 52 -46.53 21.09 -27.02
CA ALA A 52 -45.10 21.40 -27.23
C ALA A 52 -44.47 22.41 -26.22
N VAL A 53 -43.17 22.41 -25.92
CA VAL A 53 -42.03 22.68 -26.85
C VAL A 53 -40.71 22.04 -26.34
N ALA A 54 -39.81 21.78 -27.29
CA ALA A 54 -38.52 21.09 -27.26
C ALA A 54 -37.47 21.59 -26.24
N ASP A 55 -36.66 20.67 -25.70
CA ASP A 55 -35.24 20.53 -26.07
C ASP A 55 -34.68 19.18 -25.56
N GLU A 56 -34.07 18.41 -26.46
CA GLU A 56 -33.46 17.09 -26.24
C GLU A 56 -31.94 17.28 -26.23
N GLY A 57 -31.27 16.76 -25.21
CA GLY A 57 -29.81 16.83 -25.11
C GLY A 57 -29.22 16.03 -23.96
N ASN A 58 -29.48 14.73 -23.99
CA ASN A 58 -29.02 13.68 -23.08
C ASN A 58 -27.49 13.71 -22.82
N ASN A 59 -27.06 13.71 -21.55
CA ASN A 59 -25.74 13.23 -21.14
C ASN A 59 -25.83 12.55 -19.76
N PRO A 60 -25.35 11.31 -19.59
CA PRO A 60 -25.27 10.67 -18.28
C PRO A 60 -24.16 11.32 -17.46
N SER A 61 -24.44 11.61 -16.18
CA SER A 61 -23.46 12.15 -15.24
C SER A 61 -22.25 11.21 -15.09
N PRO A 62 -20.99 11.71 -15.17
CA PRO A 62 -19.82 10.91 -14.87
C PRO A 62 -19.79 10.55 -13.38
N ILE A 63 -19.36 9.32 -13.09
CA ILE A 63 -18.91 8.88 -11.77
C ILE A 63 -17.77 9.81 -11.33
N PRO A 64 -17.77 10.38 -10.11
CA PRO A 64 -16.67 11.23 -9.65
C PRO A 64 -15.39 10.40 -9.52
N ALA A 65 -14.32 10.82 -10.19
CA ALA A 65 -12.97 10.34 -9.90
C ALA A 65 -12.54 10.86 -8.51
N PRO A 66 -11.79 10.07 -7.71
CA PRO A 66 -11.11 10.60 -6.53
C PRO A 66 -10.25 11.80 -6.94
N GLY A 67 -10.34 12.88 -6.16
CA GLY A 67 -9.67 14.15 -6.44
C GLY A 67 -8.18 13.97 -6.68
N ALA A 68 -7.66 14.67 -7.68
CA ALA A 68 -6.24 14.74 -7.96
C ALA A 68 -5.46 15.18 -6.70
N LEU A 69 -4.37 14.48 -6.43
CA LEU A 69 -3.41 14.80 -5.38
C LEU A 69 -3.04 16.30 -5.47
N PRO A 70 -3.15 17.08 -4.39
CA PRO A 70 -2.62 18.43 -4.34
C PRO A 70 -1.11 18.43 -4.60
N ARG A 71 -0.75 19.01 -5.74
CA ARG A 71 0.62 19.25 -6.20
C ARG A 71 1.40 20.12 -5.20
N ALA A 72 2.32 19.52 -4.46
CA ALA A 72 3.55 20.19 -4.06
C ALA A 72 4.57 19.99 -5.20
N VAL A 73 4.64 20.94 -6.13
CA VAL A 73 5.68 20.94 -7.19
C VAL A 73 6.89 21.69 -6.63
N PRO A 74 8.07 21.07 -6.46
CA PRO A 74 9.30 21.81 -6.25
C PRO A 74 9.54 22.74 -7.46
N ARG A 75 9.87 24.00 -7.17
CA ARG A 75 10.14 25.03 -8.18
C ARG A 75 11.40 24.65 -8.99
N VAL A 76 11.20 24.26 -10.25
CA VAL A 76 12.26 24.04 -11.24
C VAL A 76 13.10 25.31 -11.41
N SER A 77 14.41 25.21 -11.16
CA SER A 77 15.40 26.17 -11.66
C SER A 77 15.86 25.69 -13.05
N PRO A 78 15.85 26.55 -14.09
CA PRO A 78 16.15 26.10 -15.45
C PRO A 78 17.66 26.18 -15.70
N ASP A 79 18.38 25.10 -15.47
CA ASP A 79 19.55 24.74 -16.30
C ASP A 79 20.03 23.32 -15.96
N ASN A 80 19.55 22.34 -16.72
CA ASN A 80 20.34 21.16 -17.09
C ASN A 80 19.61 20.37 -18.16
N ALA A 81 20.20 20.34 -19.36
CA ALA A 81 19.77 19.47 -20.45
C ALA A 81 20.04 17.99 -20.09
N PRO A 82 19.15 17.03 -20.40
CA PRO A 82 19.38 15.62 -20.08
C PRO A 82 20.53 15.05 -20.91
N ALA A 83 21.57 14.55 -20.25
CA ALA A 83 22.59 13.73 -20.89
C ALA A 83 22.03 12.31 -21.11
N PRO A 84 22.16 11.72 -22.32
CA PRO A 84 21.74 10.35 -22.56
C PRO A 84 22.83 9.39 -22.10
N ALA A 85 22.53 8.51 -21.15
CA ALA A 85 23.41 7.40 -20.81
C ALA A 85 22.60 6.13 -20.53
N ALA A 86 22.35 5.36 -21.60
CA ALA A 86 22.01 3.96 -21.50
C ALA A 86 23.17 3.22 -20.83
N SER A 87 23.12 3.15 -19.50
CA SER A 87 24.06 2.42 -18.67
C SER A 87 23.48 1.03 -18.47
N SER A 88 24.15 0.00 -18.99
CA SER A 88 23.79 -1.42 -18.81
C SER A 88 24.08 -1.91 -17.39
N LYS A 89 23.67 -1.15 -16.36
CA LYS A 89 23.70 -1.66 -14.98
C LYS A 89 22.72 -2.84 -14.90
N PRO A 90 23.07 -3.92 -14.20
CA PRO A 90 22.10 -4.98 -13.88
C PRO A 90 20.88 -4.34 -13.21
N MET A 91 19.69 -4.74 -13.65
CA MET A 91 18.47 -4.30 -12.98
C MET A 91 18.48 -4.87 -11.55
N PRO A 92 18.14 -4.05 -10.54
CA PRO A 92 18.09 -4.53 -9.16
C PRO A 92 17.05 -5.63 -9.02
N GLU A 93 17.28 -6.55 -8.09
CA GLU A 93 16.30 -7.57 -7.74
C GLU A 93 15.11 -6.90 -7.04
N ILE A 94 13.90 -7.24 -7.49
CA ILE A 94 12.66 -6.72 -6.92
C ILE A 94 12.14 -7.73 -5.89
N HIS A 95 12.06 -7.30 -4.64
CA HIS A 95 11.56 -8.13 -3.55
C HIS A 95 10.11 -7.75 -3.21
N ARG A 96 9.24 -8.76 -3.06
CA ARG A 96 7.83 -8.61 -2.65
C ARG A 96 7.47 -9.40 -1.39
N ASP A 97 8.38 -10.26 -0.95
CA ASP A 97 8.22 -11.09 0.23
C ASP A 97 8.82 -10.37 1.43
N PHE A 98 7.97 -9.69 2.20
CA PHE A 98 8.40 -8.89 3.35
C PHE A 98 8.89 -9.73 4.52
N ASP A 99 8.61 -11.05 4.55
CA ASP A 99 9.12 -11.94 5.59
C ASP A 99 10.63 -12.19 5.44
N LYS A 100 11.21 -11.82 4.29
CA LYS A 100 12.66 -11.88 4.02
C LYS A 100 13.41 -10.62 4.44
N LEU A 101 12.72 -9.57 4.86
CA LEU A 101 13.37 -8.38 5.41
C LEU A 101 14.11 -8.75 6.71
N PRO A 102 15.29 -8.14 6.98
CA PRO A 102 15.87 -8.21 8.30
C PRO A 102 14.86 -7.73 9.35
N GLU A 103 14.87 -8.35 10.53
CA GLU A 103 13.92 -8.06 11.60
C GLU A 103 13.81 -6.55 11.93
N PRO A 104 14.91 -5.77 12.04
CA PRO A 104 14.80 -4.34 12.30
C PRO A 104 14.04 -3.58 11.21
N VAL A 105 14.30 -3.90 9.93
CA VAL A 105 13.65 -3.27 8.78
C VAL A 105 12.18 -3.61 8.72
N ARG A 106 11.84 -4.89 8.94
CA ARG A 106 10.45 -5.37 8.98
C ARG A 106 9.67 -4.66 10.10
N LEU A 107 10.26 -4.55 11.29
CA LEU A 107 9.62 -3.89 12.44
C LEU A 107 9.39 -2.40 12.19
N THR A 108 10.34 -1.69 11.59
CA THR A 108 10.16 -0.28 11.23
C THR A 108 9.08 -0.12 10.18
N ARG A 109 9.05 -0.94 9.12
CA ARG A 109 7.96 -0.95 8.13
C ARG A 109 6.60 -1.17 8.78
N GLU A 110 6.48 -2.15 9.68
CA GLU A 110 5.23 -2.45 10.39
C GLU A 110 4.77 -1.27 11.25
N ARG A 111 5.68 -0.62 11.98
CA ARG A 111 5.37 0.57 12.80
C ARG A 111 4.98 1.78 11.95
N MET A 112 5.64 1.99 10.81
CA MET A 112 5.25 3.06 9.87
C MET A 112 3.83 2.82 9.34
N LEU A 113 3.51 1.59 8.93
CA LEU A 113 2.18 1.22 8.47
C LEU A 113 1.12 1.36 9.58
N GLU A 114 1.44 0.96 10.81
CA GLU A 114 0.53 1.13 11.96
C GLU A 114 0.25 2.61 12.23
N ALA A 115 1.30 3.44 12.29
CA ALA A 115 1.17 4.88 12.47
C ALA A 115 0.33 5.51 11.36
N ALA A 116 0.67 5.21 10.10
CA ALA A 116 -0.01 5.75 8.93
C ALA A 116 -1.49 5.36 8.86
N ARG A 117 -1.80 4.07 9.05
CA ARG A 117 -3.19 3.56 9.04
C ARG A 117 -4.03 4.08 10.19
N SER A 118 -3.41 4.59 11.26
CA SER A 118 -4.15 5.23 12.35
C SER A 118 -4.66 6.63 12.02
N GLY A 119 -4.12 7.28 10.97
CA GLY A 119 -4.48 8.64 10.58
C GLY A 119 -3.98 9.74 11.52
N ASP A 120 -3.11 9.40 12.48
CA ASP A 120 -2.49 10.31 13.44
C ASP A 120 -0.99 10.45 13.12
N ILE A 121 -0.64 11.56 12.47
CA ILE A 121 0.72 11.80 11.97
C ILE A 121 1.76 11.88 13.10
N GLU A 122 1.36 12.27 14.32
CA GLU A 122 2.26 12.32 15.48
C GLU A 122 2.82 10.94 15.85
N LYS A 123 2.14 9.85 15.45
CA LYS A 123 2.65 8.49 15.68
C LYS A 123 3.87 8.13 14.84
N LEU A 124 4.23 8.95 13.84
CA LEU A 124 5.49 8.82 13.12
C LEU A 124 6.68 9.35 13.93
N ARG A 125 6.45 10.26 14.88
CA ARG A 125 7.51 10.95 15.64
C ARG A 125 8.52 9.99 16.31
N PRO A 126 8.10 8.89 16.96
CA PRO A 126 9.05 7.95 17.57
C PRO A 126 9.97 7.25 16.55
N LEU A 127 9.59 7.21 15.27
CA LEU A 127 10.38 6.59 14.19
C LEU A 127 11.36 7.59 13.56
N LEU A 128 11.06 8.89 13.65
CA LEU A 128 11.85 9.97 13.09
C LEU A 128 13.04 10.37 13.99
N GLY A 129 12.98 10.05 15.28
CA GLY A 129 13.91 10.53 16.32
C GLY A 129 14.60 9.43 17.14
N ALA A 130 14.90 8.27 16.57
CA ALA A 130 15.84 7.35 17.22
C ALA A 130 17.22 8.04 17.30
N GLU A 131 17.68 8.33 18.52
CA GLU A 131 18.65 9.37 18.87
C GLU A 131 20.08 9.25 18.29
N ASP A 132 20.35 8.27 17.43
CA ASP A 132 21.66 8.08 16.80
C ASP A 132 21.53 8.03 15.27
N LYS A 133 21.50 9.22 14.65
CA LYS A 133 21.88 9.52 13.25
C LYS A 133 21.27 8.64 12.16
N ALA A 134 20.13 9.01 11.56
CA ALA A 134 19.80 8.42 10.25
C ALA A 134 18.68 9.06 9.42
N THR A 135 17.63 9.67 10.00
CA THR A 135 16.54 10.28 9.19
C THR A 135 16.94 11.61 8.54
N GLN A 136 18.24 11.77 8.32
CA GLN A 136 18.94 13.03 8.41
C GLN A 136 19.15 13.69 7.03
N LEU A 137 19.29 12.92 5.96
CA LEU A 137 19.74 13.48 4.68
C LEU A 137 18.69 14.29 3.88
N SER A 138 17.45 14.42 4.34
CA SER A 138 16.46 15.32 3.70
C SER A 138 15.57 16.11 4.66
N LEU A 139 15.75 15.91 5.97
CA LEU A 139 14.99 16.64 7.01
C LEU A 139 15.88 17.56 7.85
N GLU A 140 17.22 17.45 7.74
CA GLU A 140 18.19 18.18 8.57
C GLU A 140 18.19 19.70 8.36
N ASP A 141 17.67 20.21 7.25
CA ASP A 141 17.68 21.64 6.95
C ASP A 141 16.45 22.39 7.52
N HIS A 142 15.61 21.73 8.33
CA HIS A 142 14.42 22.34 8.92
C HIS A 142 14.65 22.69 10.40
N GLU A 143 14.71 24.00 10.71
CA GLU A 143 14.58 24.52 12.09
C GLU A 143 13.18 24.27 12.68
N GLU A 144 12.25 23.79 11.85
CA GLU A 144 10.85 23.54 12.14
C GLU A 144 10.62 22.09 12.61
N ASP A 145 9.55 21.86 13.36
CA ASP A 145 9.17 20.54 13.84
C ASP A 145 8.97 19.56 12.66
N VAL A 146 9.56 18.36 12.74
CA VAL A 146 9.54 17.39 11.64
C VAL A 146 8.10 16.97 11.27
N ILE A 147 7.19 16.89 12.23
CA ILE A 147 5.80 16.57 11.94
C ILE A 147 5.11 17.72 11.20
N ASP A 148 5.43 18.97 11.56
CA ASP A 148 4.89 20.14 10.86
C ASP A 148 5.45 20.22 9.43
N PHE A 149 6.72 19.89 9.22
CA PHE A 149 7.26 19.71 7.87
C PHE A 149 6.50 18.64 7.09
N LEU A 150 6.26 17.45 7.66
CA LEU A 150 5.48 16.41 6.97
C LEU A 150 4.04 16.86 6.66
N LYS A 151 3.39 17.60 7.56
CA LYS A 151 2.06 18.19 7.26
C LYS A 151 2.14 19.19 6.10
N SER A 152 3.22 19.96 5.99
CA SER A 152 3.40 20.93 4.90
C SER A 152 3.50 20.29 3.50
N LEU A 153 3.89 19.01 3.44
CA LEU A 153 3.91 18.22 2.20
C LEU A 153 2.52 17.69 1.80
N SER A 154 1.59 17.69 2.76
CA SER A 154 0.22 17.22 2.60
C SER A 154 -0.65 18.35 2.08
N GLY A 155 -1.64 18.06 1.25
CA GLY A 155 -2.67 19.05 0.91
C GLY A 155 -3.87 19.06 1.85
N ASP A 156 -3.79 18.33 2.96
CA ASP A 156 -4.68 18.48 4.11
C ASP A 156 -3.90 18.90 5.35
N GLU A 157 -4.52 19.73 6.20
CA GLU A 157 -3.87 20.27 7.41
C GLU A 157 -3.44 19.19 8.42
N ALA A 158 -4.03 18.00 8.36
CA ALA A 158 -3.77 16.92 9.31
C ALA A 158 -2.66 15.96 8.85
N GLY A 159 -2.11 16.11 7.64
CA GLY A 159 -1.05 15.24 7.13
C GLY A 159 -1.52 13.86 6.66
N ARG A 160 -2.83 13.66 6.45
CA ARG A 160 -3.39 12.34 6.13
C ARG A 160 -3.06 11.87 4.72
N GLU A 161 -2.89 12.79 3.78
CA GLU A 161 -2.41 12.44 2.44
C GLU A 161 -0.99 11.86 2.50
N VAL A 162 -0.08 12.46 3.26
CA VAL A 162 1.27 11.89 3.46
C VAL A 162 1.20 10.51 4.11
N LEU A 163 0.32 10.31 5.09
CA LEU A 163 0.12 8.97 5.68
C LEU A 163 -0.40 7.97 4.64
N ALA A 164 -1.33 8.36 3.77
CA ALA A 164 -1.82 7.51 2.69
C ALA A 164 -0.68 7.15 1.72
N ILE A 165 0.13 8.13 1.31
CA ILE A 165 1.31 7.90 0.47
C ILE A 165 2.27 6.89 1.13
N ILE A 166 2.56 7.02 2.43
CA ILE A 166 3.41 6.06 3.14
C ILE A 166 2.85 4.64 3.06
N VAL A 167 1.54 4.47 3.23
CA VAL A 167 0.89 3.14 3.09
C VAL A 167 1.06 2.61 1.68
N ASP A 168 0.71 3.40 0.68
CA ASP A 168 0.76 3.02 -0.74
C ASP A 168 2.18 2.62 -1.15
N LEU A 169 3.20 3.39 -0.74
CA LEU A 169 4.60 3.06 -1.01
C LEU A 169 5.05 1.77 -0.32
N LEU A 170 4.76 1.61 0.97
CA LEU A 170 5.24 0.45 1.75
C LEU A 170 4.54 -0.85 1.37
N ASP A 171 3.34 -0.80 0.78
CA ASP A 171 2.64 -1.97 0.26
C ASP A 171 3.16 -2.42 -1.13
N THR A 172 3.99 -1.60 -1.80
CA THR A 172 4.71 -2.01 -3.01
C THR A 172 5.91 -2.93 -2.74
N GLY A 173 6.52 -3.48 -3.80
CA GLY A 173 7.82 -4.15 -3.71
C GLY A 173 8.98 -3.19 -3.41
N TYR A 174 10.09 -3.74 -2.92
CA TYR A 174 11.30 -2.99 -2.56
C TYR A 174 12.54 -3.49 -3.29
N VAL A 175 13.59 -2.68 -3.22
CA VAL A 175 14.96 -3.04 -3.64
C VAL A 175 15.91 -2.94 -2.46
N HIS A 176 16.92 -3.82 -2.44
CA HIS A 176 18.03 -3.75 -1.50
C HIS A 176 19.25 -3.18 -2.22
N LEU A 177 19.67 -1.98 -1.82
CA LEU A 177 20.76 -1.26 -2.44
C LEU A 177 21.99 -1.27 -1.54
N ASN A 178 23.17 -1.28 -2.16
CA ASN A 178 24.45 -1.12 -1.48
C ASN A 178 24.72 -2.13 -0.34
N ALA A 179 24.24 -3.37 -0.48
CA ALA A 179 24.46 -4.43 0.50
C ALA A 179 25.92 -4.53 0.97
N GLY A 180 26.14 -4.49 2.28
CA GLY A 180 27.44 -4.57 2.94
C GLY A 180 28.26 -3.27 2.94
N LYS A 181 27.66 -2.13 2.56
CA LYS A 181 28.31 -0.81 2.58
C LYS A 181 27.68 0.12 3.62
N ASP A 182 28.34 1.23 3.90
CA ASP A 182 27.86 2.25 4.85
C ASP A 182 26.51 2.87 4.43
N ASP A 183 26.25 2.94 3.13
CA ASP A 183 25.02 3.43 2.51
C ASP A 183 24.03 2.32 2.13
N GLU A 184 24.12 1.15 2.78
CA GLU A 184 23.14 0.07 2.65
C GLU A 184 21.73 0.52 3.04
N VAL A 185 20.75 0.25 2.17
CA VAL A 185 19.37 0.71 2.35
C VAL A 185 18.36 -0.19 1.63
N TYR A 186 17.19 -0.35 2.24
CA TYR A 186 16.00 -0.95 1.67
C TYR A 186 15.05 0.15 1.22
N VAL A 187 14.70 0.18 -0.06
CA VAL A 187 13.98 1.32 -0.66
C VAL A 187 12.64 0.89 -1.26
N TRP A 188 11.61 1.67 -0.92
CA TRP A 188 10.27 1.61 -1.49
C TRP A 188 9.95 2.90 -2.26
N PRO A 189 9.23 2.82 -3.38
CA PRO A 189 8.93 1.60 -4.13
C PRO A 189 10.16 1.16 -4.93
N TYR A 190 10.17 -0.09 -5.42
CA TYR A 190 11.25 -0.58 -6.28
C TYR A 190 11.44 0.26 -7.57
N PHE A 191 10.42 1.03 -7.99
CA PHE A 191 10.52 1.98 -9.11
C PHE A 191 11.63 3.02 -8.95
N TYR A 192 12.00 3.36 -7.71
CA TYR A 192 13.12 4.26 -7.40
C TYR A 192 14.42 3.87 -8.11
N ALA A 193 14.66 2.56 -8.29
CA ALA A 193 15.89 2.04 -8.87
C ALA A 193 15.71 1.43 -10.27
N MET A 194 14.58 1.68 -10.92
CA MET A 194 14.20 1.04 -12.18
C MET A 194 14.02 2.04 -13.33
N PRO A 195 14.56 1.76 -14.53
CA PRO A 195 14.21 2.54 -15.71
C PRO A 195 12.74 2.32 -16.08
N LEU A 196 11.99 3.41 -16.27
CA LEU A 196 10.54 3.34 -16.52
C LEU A 196 10.18 2.68 -17.85
N ASP A 197 11.05 2.81 -18.85
CA ASP A 197 10.93 2.15 -20.16
C ASP A 197 11.18 0.62 -20.10
N ARG A 198 11.67 0.13 -18.96
CA ARG A 198 11.94 -1.29 -18.70
C ARG A 198 10.87 -1.96 -17.82
N LEU A 199 9.84 -1.23 -17.42
CA LEU A 199 8.73 -1.79 -16.66
C LEU A 199 7.86 -2.69 -17.55
N THR A 200 7.52 -3.86 -17.02
CA THR A 200 6.56 -4.77 -17.64
C THR A 200 5.12 -4.26 -17.48
N PRO A 201 4.15 -4.70 -18.29
CA PRO A 201 2.76 -4.25 -18.17
C PRO A 201 2.16 -4.41 -16.75
N PRO A 202 2.36 -5.52 -16.02
CA PRO A 202 1.92 -5.62 -14.63
C PRO A 202 2.58 -4.60 -13.69
N GLN A 203 3.86 -4.31 -13.89
CA GLN A 203 4.59 -3.31 -13.08
C GLN A 203 4.11 -1.88 -13.38
N ILE A 204 3.67 -1.60 -14.61
CA ILE A 204 3.02 -0.33 -14.94
C ILE A 204 1.68 -0.20 -14.22
N VAL A 205 0.92 -1.30 -14.07
CA VAL A 205 -0.31 -1.29 -13.25
C VAL A 205 0.01 -1.01 -11.79
N GLU A 206 1.00 -1.68 -11.21
CA GLU A 206 1.48 -1.40 -9.83
C GLU A 206 1.92 0.07 -9.67
N LEU A 207 2.57 0.66 -10.68
CA LEU A 207 2.93 2.09 -10.65
C LEU A 207 1.69 2.97 -10.61
N PHE A 208 0.65 2.65 -11.39
CA PHE A 208 -0.61 3.41 -11.39
C PHE A 208 -1.45 3.23 -10.13
N GLU A 209 -1.10 2.31 -9.23
CA GLU A 209 -1.72 2.24 -7.90
C GLU A 209 -1.22 3.38 -7.00
N ILE A 210 -0.01 3.88 -7.24
CA ILE A 210 0.63 4.92 -6.40
C ILE A 210 0.69 6.30 -7.07
N VAL A 211 0.58 6.37 -8.40
CA VAL A 211 0.62 7.64 -9.14
C VAL A 211 -0.42 7.72 -10.25
N THR A 212 -0.74 8.93 -10.67
CA THR A 212 -1.69 9.15 -11.76
C THR A 212 -1.03 9.01 -13.14
N ALA A 213 -1.87 8.92 -14.19
CA ALA A 213 -1.38 8.97 -15.58
C ALA A 213 -0.61 10.27 -15.90
N GLY A 214 -0.97 11.39 -15.26
CA GLY A 214 -0.26 12.65 -15.41
C GLY A 214 1.16 12.58 -14.84
N ASP A 215 1.29 12.04 -13.64
CA ASP A 215 2.58 11.87 -12.97
C ASP A 215 3.49 10.92 -13.75
N PHE A 216 2.95 9.83 -14.30
CA PHE A 216 3.73 8.91 -15.14
C PHE A 216 4.26 9.57 -16.41
N GLU A 217 3.47 10.44 -17.06
CA GLU A 217 3.96 11.20 -18.21
C GLU A 217 5.03 12.24 -17.82
N ASP A 218 4.92 12.84 -16.63
CA ASP A 218 5.94 13.74 -16.10
C ASP A 218 7.23 12.99 -15.75
N MET A 219 7.13 11.81 -15.14
CA MET A 219 8.25 10.89 -14.89
C MET A 219 8.97 10.48 -16.18
N LYS A 220 8.22 10.17 -17.26
CA LYS A 220 8.81 9.84 -18.56
C LYS A 220 9.59 11.01 -19.17
N LYS A 221 9.17 12.26 -18.93
CA LYS A 221 9.90 13.46 -19.36
C LYS A 221 11.16 13.68 -18.52
N ALA A 222 11.08 13.46 -17.21
CA ALA A 222 12.21 13.53 -16.29
C ALA A 222 13.24 12.41 -16.55
N GLY A 223 12.79 11.28 -17.12
CA GLY A 223 13.64 10.13 -17.45
C GLY A 223 13.78 9.13 -16.30
N GLY A 224 12.96 9.24 -15.25
CA GLY A 224 13.04 8.41 -14.06
C GLY A 224 11.85 8.58 -13.13
N TYR A 225 11.84 7.78 -12.08
CA TYR A 225 10.85 7.89 -11.01
C TYR A 225 11.11 9.14 -10.17
N ILE A 226 10.12 10.05 -10.10
CA ILE A 226 10.22 11.35 -9.40
C ILE A 226 9.17 11.53 -8.30
N PHE A 227 8.49 10.44 -7.90
CA PHE A 227 7.52 10.50 -6.81
C PHE A 227 8.17 10.14 -5.47
N TYR A 228 7.40 10.08 -4.40
CA TYR A 228 7.92 9.82 -3.05
C TYR A 228 8.59 8.45 -2.93
N SER A 229 9.62 8.38 -2.10
CA SER A 229 10.36 7.16 -1.79
C SER A 229 10.72 7.11 -0.31
N ILE A 230 10.76 5.90 0.26
CA ILE A 230 11.12 5.63 1.65
C ILE A 230 12.35 4.75 1.67
N GLY A 231 13.36 5.13 2.46
CA GLY A 231 14.55 4.33 2.73
C GLY A 231 14.63 3.90 4.18
N ILE A 232 14.89 2.62 4.43
CA ILE A 232 15.14 2.07 5.77
C ILE A 232 16.51 1.39 5.77
N GLY A 233 17.37 1.77 6.72
CA GLY A 233 18.69 1.16 6.91
C GLY A 233 18.61 -0.26 7.47
N PRO A 234 19.67 -1.07 7.37
CA PRO A 234 19.67 -2.47 7.85
C PRO A 234 19.45 -2.60 9.36
N ASP A 235 19.72 -1.54 10.12
CA ASP A 235 19.48 -1.40 11.55
C ASP A 235 18.03 -0.98 11.89
N GLY A 236 17.17 -0.81 10.89
CA GLY A 236 15.79 -0.36 11.06
C GLY A 236 15.66 1.17 11.16
N SER A 237 16.74 1.92 11.00
CA SER A 237 16.67 3.39 10.99
C SER A 237 15.89 3.88 9.76
N TRP A 238 14.92 4.78 9.97
CA TRP A 238 14.29 5.48 8.85
C TRP A 238 15.31 6.46 8.28
N ARG A 239 15.77 6.24 7.04
CA ARG A 239 16.83 7.04 6.42
C ARG A 239 16.31 8.29 5.72
N PHE A 240 15.24 8.13 4.94
CA PHE A 240 14.68 9.22 4.18
C PHE A 240 13.20 8.99 3.83
N PHE A 241 12.50 10.08 3.60
CA PHE A 241 11.23 10.15 2.90
C PHE A 241 11.27 11.37 1.97
N THR A 242 11.39 11.13 0.67
CA THR A 242 11.70 12.19 -0.30
C THR A 242 10.95 11.97 -1.60
N ALA A 243 10.50 13.07 -2.23
CA ALA A 243 10.14 13.05 -3.65
C ALA A 243 11.43 13.05 -4.49
N GLY A 244 11.47 12.26 -5.56
CA GLY A 244 12.58 12.32 -6.52
C GLY A 244 12.60 13.65 -7.29
N GLU A 245 13.78 14.03 -7.78
CA GLU A 245 14.00 15.20 -8.65
C GLU A 245 14.05 14.81 -10.13
#